data_AF-A0AAV7ZJ46-F1
#
_entry.id   AF-A0AAV7ZJ46-F1
#
_cell.length_a   1.000
_cell.length_b   1.000
_cell.length_c   1.000
_cell.angle_alpha   90.00
_cell.angle_beta   90.00
_cell.angle_gamma   90.00
#
_symmetry.space_group_name_H-M   'P 1'
#
loop_
_entity.id
_entity.type
_entity.pdbx_description
1 polymer ?
#
loop_
_entity_poly.entity_id
_entity_poly.type
_entity_poly.pdbx_seq_one_letter_code
_entity_poly.pdbx_strand_id
1 'polypeptide(L)'
;MNEEISIQQNEKYLKLNKQSMKIQKEIDELNESEMIIKEIEICKKYNDYQQILINFFKLKKLLPILNKNEKNKLICNSKFNKINIISNDLKQNLKNWKLNLPFDPNKTQINLPNEIQLENKLQFSILLKNQFNETINAQEFNPKAEILKSNSNEMITEITKFKEGTNQELIGEYLFQKEGEYQINFSINDQKIPKSPFKLKVIDHFFLKEESEILQKENNPKFNQILEKWIKEAGCNSNLKRRFNSRTDGWKYQTFHEKCDNKGKSIVLIKLKNNSLFGGFAAIDWDSSSDWKQSTGNKSFLFSLISLDPNFKEPLKMPIYRNQNKEINCYRDRGPYFGYGYDLFLGCLNQNMNEYTYSNLGYTYKPPFGYKEGSNEAKNFLAGSYGNWDIFQIEIFCEN
;
A
#
# COMPACT_ATOMS: atom_id res chain seq x y z
N MET A 1 43.34 19.53 -40.72
CA MET A 1 43.68 20.21 -39.45
C MET A 1 42.46 20.78 -38.72
N ASN A 2 41.74 21.80 -39.21
CA ASN A 2 40.59 22.36 -38.45
C ASN A 2 39.36 21.43 -38.34
N GLU A 3 39.06 20.61 -39.36
CA GLU A 3 37.95 19.65 -39.32
C GLU A 3 38.24 18.44 -38.41
N GLU A 4 39.48 17.94 -38.40
CA GLU A 4 39.91 16.84 -37.51
C GLU A 4 39.87 17.24 -36.03
N ILE A 5 40.21 18.50 -35.71
CA ILE A 5 40.12 19.05 -34.35
C ILE A 5 38.65 19.14 -33.90
N SER A 6 37.73 19.52 -34.80
CA SER A 6 36.29 19.59 -34.51
C SER A 6 35.68 18.20 -34.26
N ILE A 7 36.06 17.19 -35.04
CA ILE A 7 35.61 15.81 -34.86
C ILE A 7 36.13 15.25 -33.51
N GLN A 8 37.40 15.46 -33.18
CA GLN A 8 37.97 15.02 -31.89
C GLN A 8 37.32 15.69 -30.68
N GLN A 9 36.93 16.97 -30.80
CA GLN A 9 36.20 17.68 -29.74
C GLN A 9 34.78 17.15 -29.57
N ASN A 10 34.07 16.84 -30.66
CA ASN A 10 32.75 16.23 -30.62
C ASN A 10 32.77 14.81 -30.02
N GLU A 11 33.75 13.99 -30.38
CA GLU A 11 33.92 12.66 -29.77
C GLU A 11 34.21 12.74 -28.27
N LYS A 12 35.04 13.71 -27.85
CA LYS A 12 35.31 13.98 -26.43
C LYS A 12 34.03 14.42 -25.69
N TYR A 13 33.22 15.28 -26.30
CA TYR A 13 31.94 15.73 -25.74
C TYR A 13 30.93 14.58 -25.59
N LEU A 14 30.77 13.74 -26.61
CA LEU A 14 29.93 12.54 -26.57
C LEU A 14 30.37 11.54 -25.49
N LYS A 15 31.68 11.39 -25.30
CA LYS A 15 32.27 10.53 -24.27
C LYS A 15 31.98 11.06 -22.85
N LEU A 16 32.11 12.38 -22.65
CA LEU A 16 31.77 13.05 -21.39
C LEU A 16 30.27 12.96 -21.08
N ASN A 17 29.41 13.11 -22.08
CA ASN A 17 27.96 13.02 -21.89
C ASN A 17 27.51 11.59 -21.54
N LYS A 18 28.05 10.58 -22.22
CA LYS A 18 27.83 9.16 -21.84
C LYS A 18 28.32 8.87 -20.41
N GLN A 19 29.44 9.46 -20.00
CA GLN A 19 29.97 9.33 -18.66
C GLN A 19 29.08 10.02 -17.62
N SER A 20 28.54 11.20 -17.92
CA SER A 20 27.61 11.94 -17.06
C SER A 20 26.28 11.18 -16.88
N MET A 21 25.67 10.67 -17.95
CA MET A 21 24.45 9.84 -17.86
C MET A 21 24.67 8.58 -17.03
N LYS A 22 25.84 7.95 -17.16
CA LYS A 22 26.22 6.79 -16.36
C LYS A 22 26.32 7.15 -14.87
N ILE A 23 26.96 8.27 -14.54
CA ILE A 23 27.05 8.77 -13.16
C ILE A 23 25.67 9.11 -12.59
N GLN A 24 24.78 9.72 -13.38
CA GLN A 24 23.43 10.06 -12.93
C GLN A 24 22.62 8.81 -12.57
N LYS A 25 22.65 7.79 -13.43
CA LYS A 25 22.01 6.50 -13.16
C LYS A 25 22.53 5.86 -11.87
N GLU A 26 23.83 5.94 -11.62
CA GLU A 26 24.46 5.43 -10.39
C GLU A 26 24.01 6.23 -9.13
N ILE A 27 23.80 7.54 -9.26
CA ILE A 27 23.24 8.38 -8.18
C ILE A 27 21.78 7.99 -7.89
N ASP A 28 21.00 7.73 -8.92
CA ASP A 28 19.59 7.34 -8.79
C ASP A 28 19.45 5.98 -8.08
N GLU A 29 20.30 5.00 -8.43
CA GLU A 29 20.36 3.69 -7.77
C GLU A 29 20.82 3.78 -6.30
N LEU A 30 21.73 4.71 -5.98
CA LEU A 30 22.13 5.01 -4.60
C LEU A 30 20.97 5.61 -3.80
N ASN A 31 20.24 6.56 -4.37
CA ASN A 31 19.07 7.17 -3.73
C ASN A 31 17.94 6.15 -3.51
N GLU A 32 17.70 5.26 -4.48
CA GLU A 32 16.75 4.15 -4.35
C GLU A 32 17.15 3.22 -3.18
N SER A 33 18.43 2.85 -3.08
CA SER A 33 18.92 2.01 -1.99
C SER A 33 18.74 2.66 -0.61
N GLU A 34 18.92 3.98 -0.50
CA GLU A 34 18.74 4.73 0.76
C GLU A 34 17.26 4.77 1.18
N MET A 35 16.35 4.94 0.21
CA MET A 35 14.91 4.90 0.44
C MET A 35 14.47 3.52 0.95
N ILE A 36 14.93 2.44 0.29
CA ILE A 36 14.66 1.05 0.69
C ILE A 36 15.16 0.78 2.12
N ILE A 37 16.31 1.33 2.51
CA ILE A 37 16.84 1.17 3.87
C ILE A 37 15.98 1.90 4.91
N LYS A 38 15.59 3.15 4.64
CA LYS A 38 14.67 3.89 5.53
C LYS A 38 13.35 3.16 5.68
N GLU A 39 12.82 2.58 4.61
CA GLU A 39 11.64 1.72 4.69
C GLU A 39 11.89 0.48 5.56
N ILE A 40 13.02 -0.20 5.42
CA ILE A 40 13.36 -1.34 6.30
C ILE A 40 13.42 -0.91 7.77
N GLU A 41 14.01 0.24 8.10
CA GLU A 41 14.07 0.76 9.48
C GLU A 41 12.67 1.09 10.02
N ILE A 42 11.81 1.68 9.20
CA ILE A 42 10.40 1.93 9.54
C ILE A 42 9.68 0.60 9.77
N CYS A 43 9.81 -0.35 8.85
CA CYS A 43 9.17 -1.66 8.97
C CYS A 43 9.68 -2.42 10.21
N LYS A 44 10.97 -2.30 10.57
CA LYS A 44 11.53 -2.83 11.83
C LYS A 44 10.83 -2.24 13.05
N LYS A 45 10.60 -0.91 13.08
CA LYS A 45 9.90 -0.23 14.18
C LYS A 45 8.45 -0.71 14.36
N TYR A 46 7.80 -1.11 13.26
CA TYR A 46 6.40 -1.57 13.25
C TYR A 46 6.23 -3.09 13.16
N ASN A 47 7.32 -3.87 13.27
CA ASN A 47 7.30 -5.32 13.14
C ASN A 47 6.69 -5.82 11.80
N ASP A 48 6.86 -5.07 10.72
CA ASP A 48 6.37 -5.39 9.36
C ASP A 48 7.42 -6.20 8.58
N TYR A 49 7.59 -7.46 9.00
CA TYR A 49 8.67 -8.34 8.52
C TYR A 49 8.54 -8.79 7.06
N GLN A 50 7.33 -8.77 6.50
CA GLN A 50 7.08 -9.07 5.10
C GLN A 50 7.61 -7.96 4.19
N GLN A 51 7.35 -6.71 4.55
CA GLN A 51 7.88 -5.57 3.81
C GLN A 51 9.40 -5.48 3.95
N ILE A 52 9.97 -5.87 5.10
CA ILE A 52 11.42 -6.02 5.28
C ILE A 52 12.01 -7.02 4.26
N LEU A 53 11.38 -8.19 4.08
CA LEU A 53 11.84 -9.22 3.14
C LEU A 53 11.76 -8.76 1.68
N ILE A 54 10.64 -8.14 1.28
CA ILE A 54 10.47 -7.58 -0.07
C ILE A 54 11.57 -6.53 -0.34
N ASN A 55 11.77 -5.62 0.60
CA ASN A 55 12.76 -4.55 0.48
C ASN A 55 14.20 -5.10 0.50
N PHE A 56 14.46 -6.18 1.24
CA PHE A 56 15.74 -6.88 1.17
C PHE A 56 16.02 -7.45 -0.21
N PHE A 57 15.04 -8.08 -0.88
CA PHE A 57 15.24 -8.61 -2.24
C PHE A 57 15.49 -7.51 -3.27
N LYS A 58 14.83 -6.34 -3.13
CA LYS A 58 15.14 -5.15 -3.94
C LYS A 58 16.58 -4.68 -3.71
N LEU A 59 16.98 -4.55 -2.44
CA LEU A 59 18.34 -4.15 -2.06
C LEU A 59 19.40 -5.12 -2.60
N LYS A 60 19.11 -6.42 -2.58
CA LYS A 60 19.99 -7.48 -3.10
C LYS A 60 20.24 -7.38 -4.60
N LYS A 61 19.26 -6.89 -5.38
CA LYS A 61 19.44 -6.64 -6.82
C LYS A 61 20.35 -5.44 -7.10
N LEU A 62 20.38 -4.45 -6.20
CA LEU A 62 21.21 -3.25 -6.32
C LEU A 62 22.66 -3.47 -5.86
N LEU A 63 22.89 -4.37 -4.90
CA LEU A 63 24.20 -4.67 -4.30
C LEU A 63 25.35 -4.94 -5.30
N PRO A 64 25.18 -5.78 -6.35
CA PRO A 64 26.23 -6.02 -7.34
C PRO A 64 26.60 -4.77 -8.15
N ILE A 65 25.66 -3.84 -8.31
CA ILE A 65 25.84 -2.60 -9.07
C ILE A 65 26.64 -1.60 -8.21
N LEU A 66 26.29 -1.49 -6.93
CA LEU A 66 27.00 -0.69 -5.94
C LEU A 66 28.46 -1.15 -5.71
N ASN A 67 28.72 -2.46 -5.80
CA ASN A 67 30.05 -3.06 -5.59
C ASN A 67 31.07 -2.80 -6.73
N LYS A 68 30.65 -2.34 -7.91
CA LYS A 68 31.57 -2.12 -9.06
C LYS A 68 32.43 -0.84 -8.96
N ASN A 69 32.16 0.03 -7.98
CA ASN A 69 32.65 1.41 -8.01
C ASN A 69 33.76 1.70 -6.98
N GLU A 70 35.02 1.38 -7.33
CA GLU A 70 36.17 1.71 -6.48
C GLU A 70 36.52 3.21 -6.44
N LYS A 71 36.15 3.99 -7.47
CA LYS A 71 36.57 5.39 -7.61
C LYS A 71 35.76 6.43 -6.82
N ASN A 72 34.59 6.06 -6.28
CA ASN A 72 33.73 6.95 -5.46
C ASN A 72 33.75 6.61 -3.96
N LYS A 73 34.75 5.84 -3.52
CA LYS A 73 34.90 5.27 -2.16
C LYS A 73 34.78 6.30 -1.02
N LEU A 74 35.16 7.56 -1.21
CA LEU A 74 35.18 8.56 -0.12
C LEU A 74 33.79 9.09 0.28
N ILE A 75 32.90 9.34 -0.68
CA ILE A 75 31.53 9.86 -0.41
C ILE A 75 30.57 8.70 -0.09
N CYS A 76 30.80 7.53 -0.70
CA CYS A 76 29.93 6.37 -0.54
C CYS A 76 30.31 5.47 0.64
N ASN A 77 31.50 5.58 1.25
CA ASN A 77 31.98 4.61 2.26
C ASN A 77 31.07 4.50 3.49
N SER A 78 30.62 5.61 4.07
CA SER A 78 29.79 5.57 5.29
C SER A 78 28.41 4.98 5.01
N LYS A 79 27.84 5.29 3.84
CA LYS A 79 26.55 4.76 3.37
C LYS A 79 26.68 3.29 3.02
N PHE A 80 27.65 2.92 2.18
CA PHE A 80 27.95 1.56 1.76
C PHE A 80 28.28 0.63 2.94
N ASN A 81 28.99 1.13 3.97
CA ASN A 81 29.23 0.39 5.20
C ASN A 81 27.92 0.14 5.97
N LYS A 82 27.00 1.10 6.05
CA LYS A 82 25.66 0.86 6.62
C LYS A 82 24.88 -0.18 5.81
N ILE A 83 24.91 -0.09 4.47
CA ILE A 83 24.26 -1.08 3.58
C ILE A 83 24.85 -2.47 3.81
N ASN A 84 26.17 -2.59 3.89
CA ASN A 84 26.86 -3.87 4.11
C ASN A 84 26.62 -4.43 5.51
N ILE A 85 26.58 -3.60 6.55
CA ILE A 85 26.23 -4.03 7.90
C ILE A 85 24.80 -4.59 7.91
N ILE A 86 23.83 -3.84 7.35
CA ILE A 86 22.43 -4.28 7.28
C ILE A 86 22.28 -5.52 6.38
N SER A 87 22.98 -5.58 5.25
CA SER A 87 22.97 -6.71 4.32
C SER A 87 23.62 -7.95 4.93
N ASN A 88 24.69 -7.81 5.70
CA ASN A 88 25.35 -8.91 6.39
C ASN A 88 24.54 -9.40 7.59
N ASP A 89 23.94 -8.49 8.36
CA ASP A 89 22.95 -8.80 9.41
C ASP A 89 21.77 -9.58 8.80
N LEU A 90 21.19 -9.09 7.70
CA LEU A 90 20.13 -9.79 6.99
C LEU A 90 20.60 -11.11 6.36
N LYS A 91 21.81 -11.20 5.82
CA LYS A 91 22.38 -12.45 5.26
C LYS A 91 22.66 -13.48 6.34
N GLN A 92 23.15 -13.10 7.52
CA GLN A 92 23.29 -14.00 8.66
C GLN A 92 21.92 -14.53 9.08
N ASN A 93 20.93 -13.65 9.16
CA ASN A 93 19.54 -14.02 9.43
C ASN A 93 18.97 -14.96 8.33
N LEU A 94 19.24 -14.69 7.04
CA LEU A 94 18.78 -15.48 5.89
C LEU A 94 19.52 -16.80 5.65
N LYS A 95 20.79 -16.91 6.04
CA LYS A 95 21.53 -18.18 5.95
C LYS A 95 20.93 -19.21 6.90
N ASN A 96 20.34 -18.75 8.01
CA ASN A 96 19.50 -19.53 8.90
C ASN A 96 18.09 -19.79 8.33
N TRP A 97 17.71 -19.19 7.19
CA TRP A 97 16.37 -19.31 6.55
C TRP A 97 16.38 -20.17 5.27
N LYS A 98 17.52 -20.72 4.83
CA LYS A 98 17.55 -21.67 3.71
C LYS A 98 17.25 -23.09 4.20
N LEU A 99 15.98 -23.46 4.20
CA LEU A 99 15.55 -24.85 4.27
C LEU A 99 14.70 -25.14 3.03
N ASN A 100 15.28 -25.89 2.09
CA ASN A 100 14.53 -26.52 1.00
C ASN A 100 13.66 -27.61 1.61
N LEU A 101 12.35 -27.57 1.39
CA LEU A 101 11.44 -28.67 1.76
C LEU A 101 10.68 -29.13 0.50
N PRO A 102 10.50 -30.44 0.30
CA PRO A 102 9.77 -30.98 -0.83
C PRO A 102 8.27 -30.74 -0.67
N PHE A 103 7.61 -30.24 -1.71
CA PHE A 103 6.16 -30.03 -1.77
C PHE A 103 5.50 -31.19 -2.53
N ASP A 104 4.47 -31.79 -1.93
CA ASP A 104 3.56 -32.75 -2.57
C ASP A 104 2.12 -32.19 -2.47
N PRO A 105 1.52 -31.72 -3.58
CA PRO A 105 0.22 -31.05 -3.59
C PRO A 105 -0.96 -31.93 -3.15
N ASN A 106 -0.75 -33.24 -2.94
CA ASN A 106 -1.80 -34.18 -2.56
C ASN A 106 -1.82 -34.50 -1.05
N LYS A 107 -0.93 -33.92 -0.24
CA LYS A 107 -0.89 -34.16 1.21
C LYS A 107 -1.39 -32.93 1.98
N THR A 108 -2.46 -33.10 2.75
CA THR A 108 -3.03 -32.12 3.69
C THR A 108 -2.15 -31.86 4.93
N GLN A 109 -0.86 -32.17 4.88
CA GLN A 109 0.06 -32.17 6.03
C GLN A 109 1.27 -31.26 5.77
N ILE A 110 1.63 -30.48 6.78
CA ILE A 110 2.82 -29.62 6.81
C ILE A 110 3.93 -30.28 7.63
N ASN A 111 5.11 -30.40 7.05
CA ASN A 111 6.31 -30.93 7.69
C ASN A 111 7.31 -29.80 8.01
N LEU A 112 7.64 -29.61 9.29
CA LEU A 112 8.54 -28.54 9.76
C LEU A 112 9.92 -29.10 10.17
N PRO A 113 11.02 -28.52 9.70
CA PRO A 113 12.36 -29.08 9.88
C PRO A 113 12.88 -28.94 11.34
N ASN A 114 13.71 -29.91 11.73
CA ASN A 114 14.18 -30.09 13.11
C ASN A 114 15.12 -28.97 13.62
N GLU A 115 15.76 -28.21 12.74
CA GLU A 115 16.84 -27.25 13.09
C GLU A 115 16.38 -25.83 13.47
N ILE A 116 15.07 -25.55 13.50
CA ILE A 116 14.59 -24.24 13.94
C ILE A 116 14.81 -24.14 15.45
N GLN A 117 15.90 -23.48 15.87
CA GLN A 117 16.06 -23.01 17.24
C GLN A 117 14.90 -22.07 17.56
N LEU A 118 13.90 -22.60 18.27
CA LEU A 118 12.61 -21.99 18.61
C LEU A 118 12.70 -20.70 19.46
N GLU A 119 13.90 -20.28 19.85
CA GLU A 119 14.11 -18.99 20.51
C GLU A 119 13.73 -17.81 19.60
N ASN A 120 13.79 -18.01 18.29
CA ASN A 120 13.47 -16.96 17.33
C ASN A 120 11.97 -17.03 16.96
N LYS A 121 11.10 -16.55 17.87
CA LYS A 121 9.63 -16.46 17.71
C LYS A 121 9.17 -15.93 16.34
N LEU A 122 10.01 -15.11 15.72
CA LEU A 122 9.82 -14.53 14.39
C LEU A 122 10.01 -15.54 13.24
N GLN A 123 10.96 -16.46 13.35
CA GLN A 123 11.18 -17.49 12.31
C GLN A 123 10.02 -18.48 12.24
N PHE A 124 9.49 -18.84 13.41
CA PHE A 124 8.34 -19.73 13.52
C PHE A 124 7.07 -19.08 12.94
N SER A 125 6.84 -17.78 13.19
CA SER A 125 5.68 -17.07 12.62
C SER A 125 5.76 -16.88 11.10
N ILE A 126 6.95 -16.63 10.54
CA ILE A 126 7.17 -16.48 9.10
C ILE A 126 6.97 -17.83 8.37
N LEU A 127 7.49 -18.92 8.93
CA LEU A 127 7.39 -20.23 8.31
C LEU A 127 5.93 -20.73 8.25
N LEU A 128 5.20 -20.56 9.36
CA LEU A 128 3.76 -20.81 9.40
C LEU A 128 3.00 -19.93 8.40
N LYS A 129 3.36 -18.66 8.28
CA LYS A 129 2.73 -17.73 7.32
C LYS A 129 2.91 -18.21 5.89
N ASN A 130 4.11 -18.60 5.51
CA ASN A 130 4.42 -19.00 4.14
C ASN A 130 3.72 -20.32 3.76
N GLN A 131 3.76 -21.34 4.61
CA GLN A 131 3.11 -22.63 4.34
C GLN A 131 1.57 -22.55 4.38
N PHE A 132 1.01 -21.66 5.21
CA PHE A 132 -0.42 -21.36 5.24
C PHE A 132 -0.90 -20.73 3.92
N ASN A 133 -0.18 -19.71 3.45
CA ASN A 133 -0.52 -18.99 2.22
C ASN A 133 -0.49 -19.92 0.99
N GLU A 134 0.48 -20.83 0.92
CA GLU A 134 0.56 -21.81 -0.17
C GLU A 134 -0.63 -22.81 -0.13
N THR A 135 -1.02 -23.27 1.06
CA THR A 135 -2.14 -24.22 1.23
C THR A 135 -3.50 -23.59 0.91
N ILE A 136 -3.77 -22.35 1.36
CA ILE A 136 -5.03 -21.66 1.05
C ILE A 136 -5.15 -21.33 -0.44
N ASN A 137 -4.06 -20.86 -1.06
CA ASN A 137 -4.06 -20.53 -2.49
C ASN A 137 -4.28 -21.76 -3.39
N ALA A 138 -3.91 -22.96 -2.91
CA ALA A 138 -4.13 -24.21 -3.62
C ALA A 138 -5.57 -24.75 -3.51
N GLN A 139 -6.37 -24.32 -2.53
CA GLN A 139 -7.68 -24.91 -2.25
C GLN A 139 -8.86 -24.23 -2.98
N GLU A 140 -8.67 -23.32 -3.94
CA GLU A 140 -9.74 -22.59 -4.68
C GLU A 140 -10.75 -21.78 -3.82
N PHE A 141 -10.76 -21.94 -2.50
CA PHE A 141 -11.83 -21.46 -1.64
C PHE A 141 -11.72 -19.98 -1.21
N ASN A 142 -10.54 -19.35 -1.24
CA ASN A 142 -10.40 -17.89 -1.08
C ASN A 142 -8.96 -17.42 -1.39
N PRO A 143 -8.64 -16.95 -2.61
CA PRO A 143 -7.25 -16.84 -3.07
C PRO A 143 -6.41 -15.72 -2.45
N LYS A 144 -6.89 -14.97 -1.44
CA LYS A 144 -6.19 -13.76 -0.94
C LYS A 144 -6.38 -13.45 0.55
N ALA A 145 -6.60 -14.46 1.38
CA ALA A 145 -6.62 -14.30 2.84
C ALA A 145 -5.19 -14.26 3.40
N GLU A 146 -4.72 -13.13 3.91
CA GLU A 146 -3.44 -13.03 4.61
C GLU A 146 -3.68 -12.89 6.12
N ILE A 147 -3.41 -13.95 6.88
CA ILE A 147 -3.57 -13.95 8.34
C ILE A 147 -2.23 -13.70 9.00
N LEU A 148 -2.16 -12.79 9.98
CA LEU A 148 -1.44 -12.98 11.24
C LEU A 148 -1.75 -11.81 12.21
N LYS A 149 -2.87 -11.88 12.94
CA LYS A 149 -3.04 -11.11 14.19
C LYS A 149 -3.72 -11.84 15.36
N SER A 150 -4.11 -13.11 15.24
CA SER A 150 -4.65 -13.84 16.40
C SER A 150 -3.58 -14.71 17.07
N ASN A 151 -3.41 -14.53 18.39
CA ASN A 151 -2.72 -15.39 19.36
C ASN A 151 -1.43 -16.11 18.91
N SER A 152 -0.68 -15.57 17.94
CA SER A 152 0.60 -16.13 17.51
C SER A 152 1.52 -16.36 18.70
N ASN A 153 1.51 -15.45 19.67
CA ASN A 153 2.29 -15.57 20.89
C ASN A 153 1.88 -16.75 21.77
N GLU A 154 0.58 -17.02 21.93
CA GLU A 154 0.11 -18.16 22.73
C GLU A 154 0.40 -19.47 22.00
N MET A 155 0.09 -19.54 20.71
CA MET A 155 0.40 -20.68 19.85
C MET A 155 1.90 -20.98 19.84
N ILE A 156 2.75 -19.97 19.61
CA ILE A 156 4.21 -20.09 19.68
C ILE A 156 4.63 -20.58 21.07
N THR A 157 4.07 -20.01 22.14
CA THR A 157 4.44 -20.39 23.52
C THR A 157 4.13 -21.85 23.81
N GLU A 158 2.95 -22.35 23.45
CA GLU A 158 2.59 -23.75 23.68
C GLU A 158 3.44 -24.69 22.81
N ILE A 159 3.69 -24.34 21.55
CA ILE A 159 4.53 -25.14 20.67
C ILE A 159 5.97 -25.19 21.16
N THR A 160 6.53 -24.06 21.60
CA THR A 160 7.89 -24.01 22.16
C THR A 160 8.00 -24.86 23.41
N LYS A 161 7.06 -24.72 24.36
CA LYS A 161 7.04 -25.55 25.59
C LYS A 161 6.90 -27.03 25.30
N PHE A 162 6.07 -27.40 24.33
CA PHE A 162 5.81 -28.80 24.00
C PHE A 162 6.97 -29.43 23.20
N LYS A 163 7.73 -28.62 22.46
CA LYS A 163 8.89 -29.06 21.69
C LYS A 163 10.20 -29.02 22.48
N GLU A 164 10.27 -28.28 23.60
CA GLU A 164 11.41 -28.26 24.52
C GLU A 164 11.82 -29.69 24.91
N GLY A 165 13.02 -30.12 24.49
CA GLY A 165 13.55 -31.46 24.76
C GLY A 165 13.25 -32.53 23.71
N THR A 166 12.62 -32.19 22.57
CA THR A 166 12.31 -33.16 21.51
C THR A 166 12.85 -32.69 20.15
N ASN A 167 13.54 -33.57 19.42
CA ASN A 167 14.00 -33.35 18.03
C ASN A 167 12.95 -33.84 17.00
N GLN A 168 11.67 -33.83 17.39
CA GLN A 168 10.61 -34.46 16.63
C GLN A 168 9.90 -33.46 15.71
N GLU A 169 9.31 -34.00 14.65
CA GLU A 169 8.65 -33.24 13.60
C GLU A 169 7.31 -32.70 14.10
N LEU A 170 7.05 -31.42 13.81
CA LEU A 170 5.78 -30.76 14.12
C LEU A 170 4.87 -30.84 12.90
N ILE A 171 3.69 -31.44 13.07
CA ILE A 171 2.68 -31.58 12.03
C ILE A 171 1.60 -30.54 12.26
N GLY A 172 1.26 -29.78 11.22
CA GLY A 172 0.13 -28.85 11.20
C GLY A 172 -0.99 -29.35 10.30
N GLU A 173 -2.23 -29.39 10.80
CA GLU A 173 -3.42 -29.79 10.04
C GLU A 173 -4.48 -28.68 10.06
N TYR A 174 -4.94 -28.24 8.89
CA TYR A 174 -5.99 -27.22 8.80
C TYR A 174 -7.38 -27.82 8.99
N LEU A 175 -8.16 -27.15 9.84
CA LEU A 175 -9.57 -27.43 10.02
C LEU A 175 -10.36 -26.26 9.45
N PHE A 176 -11.08 -26.52 8.35
CA PHE A 176 -12.09 -25.60 7.84
C PHE A 176 -13.36 -25.72 8.68
N GLN A 177 -13.88 -24.58 9.15
CA GLN A 177 -15.17 -24.55 9.85
C GLN A 177 -16.23 -23.85 9.00
N LYS A 178 -15.95 -22.63 8.53
CA LYS A 178 -16.78 -21.83 7.63
C LYS A 178 -15.98 -20.66 7.07
N GLU A 179 -16.53 -19.95 6.08
CA GLU A 179 -15.89 -18.80 5.43
C GLU A 179 -15.38 -17.76 6.46
N GLY A 180 -14.08 -17.46 6.44
CA GLY A 180 -13.43 -16.52 7.36
C GLY A 180 -13.03 -17.10 8.74
N GLU A 181 -13.43 -18.33 9.08
CA GLU A 181 -13.07 -19.00 10.33
C GLU A 181 -12.23 -20.26 10.07
N TYR A 182 -10.91 -20.13 10.28
CA TYR A 182 -9.95 -21.21 10.13
C TYR A 182 -9.38 -21.62 11.48
N GLN A 183 -9.02 -22.90 11.60
CA GLN A 183 -8.32 -23.44 12.74
C GLN A 183 -7.12 -24.28 12.27
N ILE A 184 -6.06 -24.33 13.08
CA ILE A 184 -4.92 -25.22 12.85
C ILE A 184 -4.71 -26.13 14.05
N ASN A 185 -4.70 -27.44 13.78
CA ASN A 185 -4.24 -28.44 14.70
C ASN A 185 -2.71 -28.55 14.61
N PHE A 186 -2.05 -28.78 15.75
CA PHE A 186 -0.65 -29.14 15.79
C PHE A 186 -0.46 -30.44 16.57
N SER A 187 0.38 -31.32 16.04
CA SER A 187 0.76 -32.57 16.70
C SER A 187 2.25 -32.88 16.53
N ILE A 188 2.79 -33.67 17.47
CA ILE A 188 4.11 -34.28 17.41
C ILE A 188 3.91 -35.77 17.73
N ASN A 189 4.38 -36.68 16.86
CA ASN A 189 4.14 -38.13 16.98
C ASN A 189 2.66 -38.49 17.23
N ASP A 190 1.75 -37.90 16.46
CA ASP A 190 0.29 -38.07 16.59
C ASP A 190 -0.31 -37.61 17.94
N GLN A 191 0.50 -37.04 18.85
CA GLN A 191 0.02 -36.40 20.07
C GLN A 191 -0.27 -34.92 19.80
N LYS A 192 -1.51 -34.51 20.09
CA LYS A 192 -1.92 -33.10 19.95
C LYS A 192 -1.20 -32.24 20.97
N ILE A 193 -0.71 -31.08 20.50
CA ILE A 193 -0.16 -30.06 21.39
C ILE A 193 -1.29 -29.49 22.27
N PRO A 194 -1.03 -29.21 23.56
CA PRO A 194 -1.98 -28.53 24.43
C PRO A 194 -2.56 -27.26 23.78
N LYS A 195 -3.86 -27.06 23.97
CA LYS A 195 -4.66 -25.94 23.42
C LYS A 195 -4.86 -25.93 21.89
N SER A 196 -4.45 -26.99 21.20
CA SER A 196 -4.84 -27.23 19.81
C SER A 196 -6.30 -27.71 19.73
N PRO A 197 -7.12 -27.29 18.74
CA PRO A 197 -6.80 -26.38 17.62
C PRO A 197 -6.72 -24.90 18.00
N PHE A 198 -5.82 -24.17 17.34
CA PHE A 198 -5.71 -22.71 17.48
C PHE A 198 -6.58 -22.01 16.43
N LYS A 199 -7.39 -21.04 16.86
CA LYS A 199 -8.22 -20.21 15.97
C LYS A 199 -7.36 -19.19 15.22
N LEU A 200 -7.55 -19.15 13.90
CA LEU A 200 -6.92 -18.20 13.01
C LEU A 200 -7.92 -17.10 12.65
N LYS A 201 -7.58 -15.85 12.94
CA LYS A 201 -8.37 -14.68 12.54
C LYS A 201 -7.89 -14.19 11.20
N VAL A 202 -8.69 -14.38 10.15
CA VAL A 202 -8.37 -13.83 8.84
C VAL A 202 -8.30 -12.32 8.90
N ILE A 203 -7.19 -11.74 8.44
CA ILE A 203 -7.17 -10.31 8.13
C ILE A 203 -7.51 -10.23 6.65
N ASP A 204 -8.75 -9.84 6.36
CA ASP A 204 -9.08 -9.40 5.01
C ASP A 204 -8.18 -8.20 4.71
N HIS A 205 -7.20 -8.41 3.84
CA HIS A 205 -6.43 -7.31 3.29
C HIS A 205 -7.36 -6.51 2.41
N PHE A 206 -7.41 -5.22 2.71
CA PHE A 206 -8.21 -4.29 1.96
C PHE A 206 -7.61 -4.12 0.55
N PHE A 207 -8.25 -4.73 -0.45
CA PHE A 207 -7.69 -4.97 -1.79
C PHE A 207 -7.53 -3.74 -2.70
N LEU A 208 -7.65 -2.52 -2.17
CA LEU A 208 -7.57 -1.30 -3.00
C LEU A 208 -6.34 -1.24 -3.90
N LYS A 209 -5.17 -1.70 -3.42
CA LYS A 209 -3.94 -1.67 -4.22
C LYS A 209 -4.04 -2.53 -5.48
N GLU A 210 -4.49 -3.76 -5.33
CA GLU A 210 -4.43 -4.75 -6.41
C GLU A 210 -5.36 -4.42 -7.56
N GLU A 211 -6.44 -3.69 -7.27
CA GLU A 211 -7.39 -3.24 -8.27
C GLU A 211 -7.12 -1.81 -8.77
N SER A 212 -6.31 -1.02 -8.06
CA SER A 212 -5.97 0.36 -8.43
C SER A 212 -4.72 0.46 -9.29
N GLU A 213 -4.88 0.90 -10.55
CA GLU A 213 -3.75 1.22 -11.42
C GLU A 213 -2.97 2.44 -10.91
N ILE A 214 -3.67 3.40 -10.29
CA ILE A 214 -3.03 4.59 -9.70
C ILE A 214 -2.08 4.15 -8.58
N LEU A 215 -2.57 3.41 -7.59
CA LEU A 215 -1.78 3.00 -6.43
C LEU A 215 -0.68 1.98 -6.79
N GLN A 216 -0.90 1.15 -7.82
CA GLN A 216 0.14 0.27 -8.36
C GLN A 216 1.29 1.07 -8.98
N LYS A 217 0.99 2.10 -9.78
CA LYS A 217 2.01 2.94 -10.44
C LYS A 217 2.81 3.76 -9.44
N GLU A 218 2.16 4.33 -8.42
CA GLU A 218 2.87 5.04 -7.35
C GLU A 218 3.79 4.12 -6.55
N ASN A 219 3.46 2.82 -6.46
CA ASN A 219 4.23 1.77 -5.81
C ASN A 219 4.67 2.10 -4.37
N ASN A 220 3.90 2.93 -3.66
CA ASN A 220 4.17 3.29 -2.28
C ASN A 220 3.30 2.44 -1.34
N PRO A 221 3.87 1.48 -0.57
CA PRO A 221 3.09 0.61 0.31
C PRO A 221 2.34 1.39 1.40
N LYS A 222 2.86 2.55 1.83
CA LYS A 222 2.26 3.40 2.87
C LYS A 222 0.88 3.90 2.49
N PHE A 223 0.61 4.16 1.21
CA PHE A 223 -0.68 4.68 0.76
C PHE A 223 -1.81 3.68 1.02
N ASN A 224 -1.58 2.40 0.73
CA ASN A 224 -2.59 1.37 0.95
C ASN A 224 -2.84 1.16 2.45
N GLN A 225 -1.76 1.04 3.23
CA GLN A 225 -1.84 0.88 4.68
C GLN A 225 -2.61 2.04 5.34
N ILE A 226 -2.38 3.28 4.90
CA ILE A 226 -3.02 4.45 5.51
C ILE A 226 -4.48 4.63 5.07
N LEU A 227 -4.79 4.39 3.80
CA LEU A 227 -6.17 4.40 3.30
C LEU A 227 -7.00 3.30 3.98
N GLU A 228 -6.47 2.08 4.04
CA GLU A 228 -7.12 0.96 4.74
C GLU A 228 -7.41 1.31 6.20
N LYS A 229 -6.41 1.85 6.91
CA LYS A 229 -6.57 2.29 8.29
C LYS A 229 -7.70 3.32 8.41
N TRP A 230 -7.69 4.37 7.59
CA TRP A 230 -8.69 5.45 7.67
C TRP A 230 -10.09 4.97 7.31
N ILE A 231 -10.23 4.05 6.36
CA ILE A 231 -11.52 3.51 5.93
C ILE A 231 -12.10 2.54 6.98
N LYS A 232 -11.26 1.71 7.60
CA LYS A 232 -11.65 0.87 8.74
C LYS A 232 -12.06 1.72 9.95
N GLU A 233 -11.32 2.80 10.25
CA GLU A 233 -11.70 3.78 11.29
C GLU A 233 -13.04 4.48 10.99
N ALA A 234 -13.39 4.62 9.72
CA ALA A 234 -14.66 5.17 9.26
C ALA A 234 -15.82 4.15 9.28
N GLY A 235 -15.57 2.90 9.70
CA GLY A 235 -16.60 1.87 9.83
C GLY A 235 -16.93 1.15 8.53
N CYS A 236 -16.03 1.14 7.55
CA CYS A 236 -16.12 0.26 6.38
C CYS A 236 -15.13 -0.90 6.57
N ASN A 237 -15.69 -2.09 6.81
CA ASN A 237 -14.92 -3.32 6.98
C ASN A 237 -14.93 -4.20 5.74
N SER A 238 -15.69 -3.81 4.72
CA SER A 238 -15.86 -4.53 3.46
C SER A 238 -14.73 -4.20 2.49
N ASN A 239 -14.46 -5.12 1.57
CA ASN A 239 -13.54 -4.88 0.48
C ASN A 239 -14.19 -3.97 -0.57
N LEU A 240 -13.56 -2.83 -0.86
CA LEU A 240 -14.00 -1.94 -1.93
C LEU A 240 -13.51 -2.47 -3.28
N LYS A 241 -14.43 -2.59 -4.24
CA LYS A 241 -14.17 -3.07 -5.60
C LYS A 241 -14.15 -1.92 -6.58
N ARG A 242 -13.24 -1.92 -7.55
CA ARG A 242 -13.18 -0.89 -8.59
C ARG A 242 -14.46 -0.93 -9.41
N ARG A 243 -15.23 0.14 -9.35
CA ARG A 243 -16.46 0.32 -10.14
C ARG A 243 -16.24 1.22 -11.34
N PHE A 244 -15.43 2.27 -11.18
CA PHE A 244 -15.20 3.24 -12.24
C PHE A 244 -13.70 3.48 -12.42
N ASN A 245 -13.24 3.52 -13.66
CA ASN A 245 -11.93 4.01 -14.06
C ASN A 245 -12.07 4.91 -15.28
N SER A 246 -11.71 6.18 -15.15
CA SER A 246 -11.92 7.16 -16.21
C SER A 246 -11.17 6.87 -17.52
N ARG A 247 -10.08 6.10 -17.47
CA ARG A 247 -9.30 5.72 -18.67
C ARG A 247 -9.98 4.62 -19.49
N THR A 248 -10.77 3.76 -18.86
CA THR A 248 -11.47 2.64 -19.54
C THR A 248 -12.96 2.90 -19.73
N ASP A 249 -13.56 3.61 -18.78
CA ASP A 249 -15.00 3.87 -18.74
C ASP A 249 -15.36 5.23 -19.34
N GLY A 250 -14.34 6.00 -19.71
CA GLY A 250 -14.49 7.36 -20.18
C GLY A 250 -14.80 8.32 -19.04
N TRP A 251 -15.24 9.51 -19.42
CA TRP A 251 -15.20 10.66 -18.54
C TRP A 251 -16.56 11.38 -18.47
N LYS A 252 -17.63 10.61 -18.43
CA LYS A 252 -19.01 11.13 -18.30
C LYS A 252 -19.51 10.93 -16.88
N TYR A 253 -20.15 11.94 -16.30
CA TYR A 253 -20.78 11.79 -14.98
C TYR A 253 -21.88 10.72 -15.00
N GLN A 254 -22.54 10.53 -16.15
CA GLN A 254 -23.54 9.47 -16.34
C GLN A 254 -22.92 8.10 -16.07
N THR A 255 -21.71 7.85 -16.58
CA THR A 255 -21.00 6.58 -16.36
C THR A 255 -20.56 6.40 -14.91
N PHE A 256 -20.26 7.49 -14.20
CA PHE A 256 -20.06 7.42 -12.75
C PHE A 256 -21.33 6.96 -12.04
N HIS A 257 -22.48 7.61 -12.28
CA HIS A 257 -23.75 7.24 -11.64
C HIS A 257 -24.18 5.81 -11.99
N GLU A 258 -24.10 5.42 -13.27
CA GLU A 258 -24.41 4.06 -13.74
C GLU A 258 -23.61 2.99 -12.99
N LYS A 259 -22.36 3.28 -12.61
CA LYS A 259 -21.45 2.30 -11.99
C LYS A 259 -21.36 2.40 -10.47
N CYS A 260 -21.59 3.57 -9.88
CA CYS A 260 -21.32 3.86 -8.48
C CYS A 260 -22.57 4.11 -7.63
N ASP A 261 -23.71 4.46 -8.23
CA ASP A 261 -24.93 4.71 -7.46
C ASP A 261 -25.45 3.42 -6.80
N ASN A 262 -25.91 3.56 -5.56
CA ASN A 262 -26.43 2.50 -4.71
C ASN A 262 -25.43 1.35 -4.48
N LYS A 263 -24.11 1.62 -4.60
CA LYS A 263 -23.03 0.64 -4.37
C LYS A 263 -22.39 0.76 -2.97
N GLY A 264 -23.07 1.42 -2.04
CA GLY A 264 -22.60 1.59 -0.66
C GLY A 264 -21.45 2.59 -0.55
N LYS A 265 -20.64 2.44 0.50
CA LYS A 265 -19.51 3.34 0.78
C LYS A 265 -18.50 3.29 -0.35
N SER A 266 -17.79 4.39 -0.58
CA SER A 266 -16.85 4.47 -1.69
C SER A 266 -15.63 5.32 -1.40
N ILE A 267 -14.53 5.03 -2.09
CA ILE A 267 -13.36 5.89 -2.18
C ILE A 267 -13.17 6.35 -3.62
N VAL A 268 -12.92 7.64 -3.78
CA VAL A 268 -12.57 8.31 -5.03
C VAL A 268 -11.08 8.63 -4.98
N LEU A 269 -10.30 8.15 -5.95
CA LEU A 269 -8.89 8.46 -6.15
C LEU A 269 -8.73 9.32 -7.40
N ILE A 270 -8.01 10.43 -7.29
CA ILE A 270 -7.78 11.40 -8.37
C ILE A 270 -6.27 11.60 -8.50
N LYS A 271 -5.72 11.25 -9.66
CA LYS A 271 -4.33 11.51 -10.03
C LYS A 271 -4.29 12.61 -11.07
N LEU A 272 -3.49 13.64 -10.82
CA LEU A 272 -3.21 14.71 -11.80
C LEU A 272 -1.88 14.49 -12.51
N LYS A 273 -1.71 15.13 -13.68
CA LYS A 273 -0.44 15.09 -14.44
C LYS A 273 0.71 15.80 -13.73
N ASN A 274 0.43 16.75 -12.83
CA ASN A 274 1.45 17.40 -11.99
C ASN A 274 1.89 16.54 -10.78
N ASN A 275 1.54 15.24 -10.78
CA ASN A 275 1.82 14.24 -9.77
C ASN A 275 1.03 14.32 -8.47
N SER A 276 0.16 15.30 -8.24
CA SER A 276 -0.69 15.26 -7.05
C SER A 276 -1.64 14.05 -7.07
N LEU A 277 -1.85 13.47 -5.89
CA LEU A 277 -2.72 12.31 -5.68
C LEU A 277 -3.56 12.55 -4.43
N PHE A 278 -4.87 12.65 -4.60
CA PHE A 278 -5.80 13.00 -3.55
C PHE A 278 -7.18 12.40 -3.83
N GLY A 279 -8.14 12.65 -2.95
CA GLY A 279 -9.48 12.12 -3.13
C GLY A 279 -10.38 12.28 -1.92
N GLY A 280 -11.44 11.48 -1.90
CA GLY A 280 -12.43 11.47 -0.83
C GLY A 280 -12.98 10.07 -0.58
N PHE A 281 -13.28 9.79 0.69
CA PHE A 281 -14.05 8.63 1.11
C PHE A 281 -15.46 9.09 1.48
N ALA A 282 -16.46 8.54 0.80
CA ALA A 282 -17.86 8.72 1.11
C ALA A 282 -18.35 7.54 1.96
N ALA A 283 -18.71 7.83 3.22
CA ALA A 283 -19.24 6.85 4.16
C ALA A 283 -20.75 6.60 4.01
N ILE A 284 -21.32 7.07 2.90
CA ILE A 284 -22.71 6.92 2.47
C ILE A 284 -22.73 6.76 0.94
N ASP A 285 -23.77 6.12 0.42
CA ASP A 285 -23.95 5.82 -0.99
C ASP A 285 -24.29 7.05 -1.84
N TRP A 286 -23.86 7.04 -3.10
CA TRP A 286 -24.34 7.92 -4.16
C TRP A 286 -25.67 7.38 -4.69
N ASP A 287 -26.61 8.24 -5.11
CA ASP A 287 -27.94 7.78 -5.54
C ASP A 287 -28.64 8.67 -6.59
N SER A 288 -27.95 9.65 -7.17
CA SER A 288 -28.53 10.63 -8.11
C SER A 288 -29.77 11.38 -7.56
N SER A 289 -29.97 11.46 -6.24
CA SER A 289 -31.12 12.16 -5.65
C SER A 289 -31.11 13.68 -5.84
N SER A 290 -29.95 14.26 -6.21
CA SER A 290 -29.67 15.69 -6.15
C SER A 290 -29.76 16.32 -4.76
N ASP A 291 -29.67 15.50 -3.72
CA ASP A 291 -29.71 15.93 -2.32
C ASP A 291 -28.35 15.86 -1.62
N TRP A 292 -28.26 16.61 -0.53
CA TRP A 292 -27.17 16.48 0.43
C TRP A 292 -27.37 15.23 1.29
N LYS A 293 -26.29 14.45 1.47
CA LYS A 293 -26.31 13.23 2.27
C LYS A 293 -25.33 13.30 3.44
N GLN A 294 -25.71 12.62 4.51
CA GLN A 294 -24.96 12.51 5.76
C GLN A 294 -24.86 11.05 6.19
N SER A 295 -23.66 10.61 6.54
CA SER A 295 -23.41 9.28 7.08
C SER A 295 -23.62 9.26 8.59
N THR A 296 -23.95 8.08 9.14
CA THR A 296 -23.98 7.89 10.59
C THR A 296 -22.62 8.21 11.20
N GLY A 297 -22.57 9.20 12.10
CA GLY A 297 -21.35 9.58 12.80
C GLY A 297 -20.32 10.36 11.97
N ASN A 298 -20.73 10.94 10.83
CA ASN A 298 -19.93 11.84 10.01
C ASN A 298 -18.55 11.28 9.63
N LYS A 299 -18.57 10.09 9.04
CA LYS A 299 -17.37 9.28 8.80
C LYS A 299 -16.73 9.51 7.43
N SER A 300 -17.34 10.30 6.55
CA SER A 300 -16.70 10.71 5.30
C SER A 300 -15.49 11.62 5.56
N PHE A 301 -14.51 11.58 4.68
CA PHE A 301 -13.31 12.43 4.78
C PHE A 301 -12.71 12.70 3.40
N LEU A 302 -12.02 13.83 3.26
CA LEU A 302 -11.10 14.06 2.14
C LEU A 302 -9.69 13.66 2.54
N PHE A 303 -8.82 13.43 1.55
CA PHE A 303 -7.42 13.15 1.81
C PHE A 303 -6.51 13.64 0.68
N SER A 304 -5.23 13.82 1.01
CA SER A 304 -4.13 13.98 0.05
C SER A 304 -3.06 12.96 0.37
N LEU A 305 -2.67 12.13 -0.61
CA LEU A 305 -1.57 11.17 -0.50
C LEU A 305 -0.25 11.78 -0.98
N ILE A 306 -0.32 12.62 -2.02
CA ILE A 306 0.80 13.39 -2.57
C ILE A 306 0.35 14.84 -2.72
N SER A 307 0.90 15.71 -1.87
CA SER A 307 0.69 17.16 -1.90
C SER A 307 1.74 17.86 -2.76
N LEU A 308 1.36 18.98 -3.38
CA LEU A 308 2.29 19.90 -4.02
C LEU A 308 2.82 20.97 -3.04
N ASP A 309 2.14 21.16 -1.91
CA ASP A 309 2.61 22.08 -0.89
C ASP A 309 3.76 21.43 -0.10
N PRO A 310 4.95 22.06 -0.05
CA PRO A 310 6.15 21.50 0.57
C PRO A 310 6.07 21.35 2.10
N ASN A 311 5.10 22.01 2.75
CA ASN A 311 4.84 21.88 4.19
C ASN A 311 4.12 20.57 4.53
N PHE A 312 3.54 19.88 3.53
CA PHE A 312 2.72 18.68 3.72
C PHE A 312 3.30 17.48 2.94
N LYS A 313 4.42 16.95 3.42
CA LYS A 313 5.13 15.82 2.79
C LYS A 313 4.52 14.44 3.08
N GLU A 314 3.61 14.38 4.06
CA GLU A 314 3.00 13.15 4.54
C GLU A 314 1.53 13.08 4.14
N PRO A 315 0.97 11.87 3.92
CA PRO A 315 -0.45 11.74 3.63
C PRO A 315 -1.32 12.37 4.72
N LEU A 316 -2.29 13.18 4.30
CA LEU A 316 -3.13 13.98 5.17
C LEU A 316 -4.59 13.58 5.02
N LYS A 317 -5.27 13.32 6.15
CA LYS A 317 -6.72 13.14 6.24
C LYS A 317 -7.37 14.46 6.68
N MET A 318 -8.44 14.85 5.99
CA MET A 318 -9.23 16.04 6.23
C MET A 318 -10.65 15.61 6.63
N PRO A 319 -10.94 15.46 7.94
CA PRO A 319 -12.23 14.99 8.43
C PRO A 319 -13.30 16.08 8.35
N ILE A 320 -14.57 15.70 8.43
CA ILE A 320 -15.69 16.63 8.63
C ILE A 320 -15.52 17.34 9.99
N TYR A 321 -15.77 18.64 10.03
CA TYR A 321 -15.73 19.42 11.28
C TYR A 321 -16.86 20.44 11.43
N ARG A 322 -17.63 20.67 10.37
CA ARG A 322 -18.84 21.51 10.33
C ARG A 322 -19.68 21.12 9.12
N ASN A 323 -20.88 21.69 9.01
CA ASN A 323 -21.83 21.35 7.94
C ASN A 323 -22.07 19.83 7.82
N GLN A 324 -22.18 19.17 8.96
CA GLN A 324 -22.24 17.71 9.09
C GLN A 324 -23.38 17.07 8.28
N ASN A 325 -24.45 17.80 8.02
CA ASN A 325 -25.57 17.37 7.18
C ASN A 325 -25.29 17.45 5.67
N LYS A 326 -24.07 17.81 5.26
CA LYS A 326 -23.68 18.11 3.88
C LYS A 326 -22.34 17.47 3.52
N GLU A 327 -22.18 16.18 3.80
CA GLU A 327 -20.93 15.44 3.55
C GLU A 327 -20.67 15.28 2.06
N ILE A 328 -21.67 14.78 1.33
CA ILE A 328 -21.66 14.65 -0.11
C ILE A 328 -22.96 15.19 -0.68
N ASN A 329 -22.95 15.60 -1.95
CA ASN A 329 -24.17 15.89 -2.70
C ASN A 329 -24.29 14.90 -3.87
N CYS A 330 -25.49 14.36 -4.07
CA CYS A 330 -25.77 13.37 -5.11
C CYS A 330 -26.41 13.98 -6.36
N TYR A 331 -25.94 15.15 -6.81
CA TYR A 331 -26.39 15.76 -8.07
C TYR A 331 -26.30 14.79 -9.23
N ARG A 332 -27.46 14.44 -9.80
CA ARG A 332 -27.63 13.49 -10.91
C ARG A 332 -26.88 13.84 -12.20
N ASP A 333 -26.52 15.10 -12.34
CA ASP A 333 -25.94 15.71 -13.52
C ASP A 333 -24.48 16.12 -13.31
N ARG A 334 -23.84 15.63 -12.24
CA ARG A 334 -22.46 15.94 -11.86
C ARG A 334 -21.70 14.70 -11.40
N GLY A 335 -20.37 14.75 -11.41
CA GLY A 335 -19.56 13.70 -10.81
C GLY A 335 -19.49 13.80 -9.28
N PRO A 336 -18.50 13.15 -8.64
CA PRO A 336 -18.34 13.20 -7.19
C PRO A 336 -18.29 14.62 -6.62
N TYR A 337 -19.11 14.86 -5.60
CA TYR A 337 -19.21 16.15 -4.92
C TYR A 337 -19.18 15.97 -3.40
N PHE A 338 -18.09 16.42 -2.79
CA PHE A 338 -17.87 16.42 -1.35
C PHE A 338 -17.97 17.84 -0.77
N GLY A 339 -18.78 18.00 0.27
CA GLY A 339 -18.83 19.18 1.14
C GLY A 339 -19.59 20.37 0.55
N TYR A 340 -20.43 21.04 1.37
CA TYR A 340 -21.26 22.18 0.97
C TYR A 340 -20.57 23.24 0.11
N GLY A 341 -19.34 23.62 0.43
CA GLY A 341 -18.62 24.68 -0.24
C GLY A 341 -17.83 24.28 -1.48
N TYR A 342 -18.10 23.10 -2.05
CA TYR A 342 -17.28 22.49 -3.11
C TYR A 342 -15.87 22.19 -2.62
N ASP A 343 -15.78 21.59 -1.43
CA ASP A 343 -14.49 21.23 -0.83
C ASP A 343 -13.70 20.31 -1.79
N LEU A 344 -14.39 19.39 -2.46
CA LEU A 344 -13.92 18.70 -3.66
C LEU A 344 -15.08 18.46 -4.61
N PHE A 345 -15.01 19.00 -5.83
CA PHE A 345 -16.07 18.91 -6.82
C PHE A 345 -15.53 18.52 -8.20
N LEU A 346 -16.12 17.45 -8.77
CA LEU A 346 -15.84 16.97 -10.12
C LEU A 346 -17.09 17.15 -11.00
N GLY A 347 -17.33 18.36 -11.50
CA GLY A 347 -18.57 18.72 -12.20
C GLY A 347 -18.84 17.93 -13.50
N CYS A 348 -17.81 17.73 -14.32
CA CYS A 348 -17.85 16.92 -15.53
C CYS A 348 -16.56 16.11 -15.62
N LEU A 349 -16.64 14.82 -15.90
CA LEU A 349 -15.45 13.99 -15.81
C LEU A 349 -14.43 14.28 -16.94
N ASN A 350 -14.80 14.65 -18.19
CA ASN A 350 -13.91 15.21 -19.26
C ASN A 350 -14.66 15.30 -20.61
N GLN A 351 -15.07 16.50 -21.02
CA GLN A 351 -15.18 16.88 -22.44
C GLN A 351 -15.00 18.39 -22.51
N ASN A 352 -13.80 18.91 -22.80
CA ASN A 352 -13.50 20.27 -23.30
C ASN A 352 -14.52 21.39 -22.99
N MET A 353 -14.96 21.50 -21.75
CA MET A 353 -15.92 22.51 -21.30
C MET A 353 -15.35 23.04 -19.99
N ASN A 354 -15.13 24.34 -19.94
CA ASN A 354 -14.76 25.10 -18.75
C ASN A 354 -15.90 25.07 -17.71
N GLU A 355 -16.33 23.88 -17.27
CA GLU A 355 -17.34 23.69 -16.25
C GLU A 355 -16.75 22.90 -15.06
N TYR A 356 -16.37 23.69 -14.06
CA TYR A 356 -16.44 23.41 -12.62
C TYR A 356 -15.85 22.08 -12.10
N THR A 357 -14.58 21.79 -12.40
CA THR A 357 -13.75 20.97 -11.49
C THR A 357 -12.89 21.88 -10.63
N TYR A 358 -13.09 21.85 -9.31
CA TYR A 358 -12.32 22.65 -8.37
C TYR A 358 -12.37 22.11 -6.94
N SER A 359 -11.52 22.70 -6.10
CA SER A 359 -11.44 22.45 -4.67
C SER A 359 -11.54 23.78 -3.93
N ASN A 360 -12.36 23.81 -2.89
CA ASN A 360 -12.52 24.98 -2.04
C ASN A 360 -12.54 24.56 -0.57
N LEU A 361 -11.46 23.93 -0.13
CA LEU A 361 -11.42 23.30 1.19
C LEU A 361 -11.78 24.27 2.32
N GLY A 362 -12.42 23.69 3.32
CA GLY A 362 -12.66 24.33 4.60
C GLY A 362 -14.13 24.53 4.91
N TYR A 363 -15.07 24.31 4.00
CA TYR A 363 -16.48 24.54 4.32
C TYR A 363 -17.07 23.40 5.14
N THR A 364 -16.81 22.15 4.80
CA THR A 364 -17.32 20.95 5.49
C THR A 364 -16.18 20.13 6.05
N TYR A 365 -15.18 19.87 5.22
CA TYR A 365 -13.95 19.16 5.55
C TYR A 365 -12.89 20.12 6.06
N LYS A 366 -12.21 19.72 7.13
CA LYS A 366 -11.22 20.54 7.81
C LYS A 366 -10.02 20.77 6.89
N PRO A 367 -9.66 22.03 6.60
CA PRO A 367 -8.50 22.30 5.76
C PRO A 367 -7.21 21.94 6.52
N PRO A 368 -6.08 21.84 5.82
CA PRO A 368 -4.78 21.61 6.47
C PRO A 368 -4.49 22.63 7.58
N PHE A 369 -3.67 22.23 8.57
CA PHE A 369 -3.33 23.11 9.69
C PHE A 369 -2.71 24.42 9.19
N GLY A 370 -3.21 25.54 9.70
CA GLY A 370 -2.79 26.89 9.28
C GLY A 370 -3.57 27.46 8.11
N TYR A 371 -4.37 26.64 7.40
CA TYR A 371 -5.18 27.12 6.28
C TYR A 371 -6.60 27.47 6.73
N LYS A 372 -7.24 28.40 6.02
CA LYS A 372 -8.57 28.91 6.36
C LYS A 372 -9.51 28.77 5.18
N GLU A 373 -10.79 28.62 5.49
CA GLU A 373 -11.86 28.66 4.49
C GLU A 373 -11.73 29.91 3.59
N GLY A 374 -11.90 29.71 2.29
CA GLY A 374 -11.84 30.78 1.30
C GLY A 374 -10.45 31.28 0.95
N SER A 375 -9.39 30.87 1.68
CA SER A 375 -8.02 31.25 1.41
C SER A 375 -7.47 30.57 0.15
N ASN A 376 -6.47 31.18 -0.48
CA ASN A 376 -5.85 30.61 -1.68
C ASN A 376 -5.12 29.30 -1.37
N GLU A 377 -4.53 29.19 -0.18
CA GLU A 377 -3.87 27.98 0.30
C GLU A 377 -4.87 26.82 0.39
N ALA A 378 -6.05 27.04 0.97
CA ALA A 378 -7.10 26.02 1.07
C ALA A 378 -7.67 25.61 -0.30
N LYS A 379 -7.91 26.60 -1.18
CA LYS A 379 -8.38 26.37 -2.55
C LYS A 379 -7.40 25.56 -3.38
N ASN A 380 -6.11 25.87 -3.28
CA ASN A 380 -5.08 25.28 -4.12
C ASN A 380 -4.48 23.99 -3.55
N PHE A 381 -4.74 23.64 -2.29
CA PHE A 381 -4.03 22.57 -1.59
C PHE A 381 -4.02 21.21 -2.33
N LEU A 382 -5.18 20.75 -2.83
CA LEU A 382 -5.28 19.41 -3.43
C LEU A 382 -4.56 19.31 -4.78
N ALA A 383 -4.66 20.36 -5.60
CA ALA A 383 -4.34 20.29 -7.02
C ALA A 383 -3.29 21.32 -7.48
N GLY A 384 -2.82 22.18 -6.59
CA GLY A 384 -1.93 23.31 -6.88
C GLY A 384 -2.63 24.54 -7.48
N SER A 385 -3.94 24.45 -7.72
CA SER A 385 -4.77 25.53 -8.26
C SER A 385 -6.23 25.31 -7.88
N TYR A 386 -7.02 26.39 -7.88
CA TYR A 386 -8.43 26.33 -7.52
C TYR A 386 -9.21 25.36 -8.40
N GLY A 387 -9.03 25.43 -9.73
CA GLY A 387 -9.69 24.59 -10.72
C GLY A 387 -8.87 24.44 -12.00
N ASN A 388 -9.49 23.98 -13.10
CA ASN A 388 -8.84 23.72 -14.39
C ASN A 388 -7.70 22.68 -14.30
N TRP A 389 -7.96 21.59 -13.60
CA TRP A 389 -6.97 20.55 -13.35
C TRP A 389 -6.75 19.66 -14.57
N ASP A 390 -5.49 19.34 -14.85
CA ASP A 390 -5.13 18.33 -15.85
C ASP A 390 -5.16 16.94 -15.19
N ILE A 391 -6.36 16.35 -15.16
CA ILE A 391 -6.61 15.05 -14.54
C ILE A 391 -6.05 13.94 -15.42
N PHE A 392 -5.14 13.14 -14.84
CA PHE A 392 -4.56 11.98 -15.52
C PHE A 392 -5.49 10.77 -15.46
N GLN A 393 -6.04 10.48 -14.28
CA GLN A 393 -6.89 9.31 -14.05
C GLN A 393 -7.75 9.49 -12.79
N ILE A 394 -8.97 8.96 -12.85
CA ILE A 394 -9.87 8.83 -11.69
C ILE A 394 -10.21 7.35 -11.55
N GLU A 395 -10.12 6.83 -10.33
CA GLU A 395 -10.61 5.50 -9.98
C GLU A 395 -11.57 5.60 -8.79
N ILE A 396 -12.70 4.91 -8.86
CA ILE A 396 -13.69 4.87 -7.77
C ILE A 396 -13.95 3.42 -7.41
N PHE A 397 -13.87 3.14 -6.11
CA PHE A 397 -14.11 1.82 -5.55
C PHE A 397 -15.29 1.89 -4.61
N CYS A 398 -16.21 0.94 -4.72
CA CYS A 398 -17.44 0.89 -3.93
C CYS A 398 -17.54 -0.43 -3.17
N GLU A 399 -18.31 -0.43 -2.08
CA GLU A 399 -18.51 -1.56 -1.19
C GLU A 399 -19.26 -2.73 -1.85
N ASN A 400 -20.24 -2.44 -2.71
CA ASN A 400 -21.14 -3.44 -3.29
C ASN A 400 -21.10 -3.57 -4.80
#